data_AF-A0A935G1Z3-F1
#
_entry.id   AF-A0A935G1Z3-F1
#
_cell.length_a   1.000
_cell.length_b   1.000
_cell.length_c   1.000
_cell.angle_alpha   90.00
_cell.angle_beta   90.00
_cell.angle_gamma   90.00
#
_symmetry.space_group_name_H-M   'P 1'
#
loop_
_entity.id
_entity.type
_entity.pdbx_description
1 polymer ?
#
loop_
_entity_poly.entity_id
_entity_poly.type
_entity_poly.pdbx_seq_one_letter_code
_entity_poly.pdbx_strand_id
1 'polypeptide(L)'
;MAAENPYTTQLQAGLGLVNETKTLLDLWSHGMSAVQLHQVALESGRFPTVTARRLRNIVVECFAPRYLVSGGAPAEHLKRLSVKMTTADLTQIMLVHTSRANPILGDFIRHVYWARYAGGYSQISNDDARAFVERGIDDGKTVKRWSETTVRRVSAYLTGCCADYGMLERGQKTVRQIIPFRVSPSVAAYLAYELHFAGVGDNALLTHEDWQLFGLAREDVLEEIKRLSLKGLLIVQAAGDVIRISWKQQDMEALCDVLTQS
;
A
#
# COMPACT_ATOMS: atom_id res chain seq x y z
N MET A 1 -2.24 11.06 -21.21
CA MET A 1 -3.04 10.43 -20.15
C MET A 1 -2.53 9.01 -20.02
N ALA A 2 -1.91 8.65 -18.89
CA ALA A 2 -1.62 7.25 -18.62
C ALA A 2 -2.95 6.50 -18.64
N ALA A 3 -3.03 5.35 -19.31
CA ALA A 3 -4.24 4.54 -19.28
C ALA A 3 -4.51 4.16 -17.82
N GLU A 4 -5.56 4.69 -17.21
CA GLU A 4 -5.95 4.32 -15.86
C GLU A 4 -6.31 2.83 -15.87
N ASN A 5 -5.63 2.04 -15.03
CA ASN A 5 -5.90 0.61 -14.92
C ASN A 5 -7.33 0.42 -14.41
N PRO A 6 -8.16 -0.39 -15.10
CA PRO A 6 -9.54 -0.59 -14.70
C PRO A 6 -9.62 -1.27 -13.33
N TYR A 7 -10.68 -0.97 -12.59
CA TYR A 7 -11.05 -1.68 -11.39
C TYR A 7 -11.28 -3.17 -11.69
N THR A 8 -10.67 -4.03 -10.88
CA THR A 8 -10.79 -5.48 -10.97
C THR A 8 -11.33 -6.08 -9.68
N THR A 9 -11.70 -7.35 -9.74
CA THR A 9 -12.09 -8.13 -8.56
C THR A 9 -10.88 -8.79 -7.88
N GLN A 10 -9.64 -8.39 -8.18
CA GLN A 10 -8.45 -9.06 -7.67
C GLN A 10 -8.32 -8.96 -6.14
N LEU A 11 -8.79 -7.85 -5.53
CA LEU A 11 -8.82 -7.70 -4.07
C LEU A 11 -9.65 -8.79 -3.36
N GLN A 12 -10.57 -9.47 -4.07
CA GLN A 12 -11.30 -10.63 -3.55
C GLN A 12 -10.40 -11.85 -3.32
N ALA A 13 -9.31 -11.97 -4.07
CA ALA A 13 -8.33 -13.04 -3.91
C ALA A 13 -7.51 -12.87 -2.62
N GLY A 14 -7.50 -11.69 -2.00
CA GLY A 14 -6.85 -11.47 -0.73
C GLY A 14 -6.83 -10.00 -0.35
N LEU A 15 -7.21 -9.72 0.90
CA LEU A 15 -7.21 -8.40 1.50
C LEU A 15 -5.77 -7.93 1.79
N GLY A 16 -5.49 -7.46 3.01
CA GLY A 16 -4.16 -7.01 3.39
C GLY A 16 -3.15 -8.15 3.49
N LEU A 17 -3.57 -9.34 3.95
CA LEU A 17 -2.74 -10.55 4.07
C LEU A 17 -1.37 -10.29 4.73
N VAL A 18 -1.34 -9.47 5.79
CA VAL A 18 -0.10 -8.96 6.39
C VAL A 18 0.79 -10.10 6.90
N ASN A 19 0.21 -11.08 7.59
CA ASN A 19 0.97 -12.20 8.16
C ASN A 19 1.46 -13.15 7.07
N GLU A 20 0.60 -13.49 6.10
CA GLU A 20 0.98 -14.33 4.96
C GLU A 20 2.06 -13.67 4.12
N THR A 21 1.96 -12.36 3.90
CA THR A 21 2.98 -11.58 3.19
C THR A 21 4.32 -11.66 3.91
N LYS A 22 4.37 -11.48 5.23
CA LYS A 22 5.62 -11.61 5.99
C LYS A 22 6.23 -13.01 5.87
N THR A 23 5.41 -14.06 5.99
CA THR A 23 5.88 -15.43 5.81
C THR A 23 6.40 -15.67 4.40
N LEU A 24 5.74 -15.12 3.37
CA LEU A 24 6.19 -15.23 1.98
C LEU A 24 7.48 -14.43 1.71
N LEU A 25 7.64 -13.24 2.30
CA LEU A 25 8.89 -12.46 2.23
C LEU A 25 10.07 -13.24 2.80
N ASP A 26 9.86 -13.93 3.92
CA ASP A 26 10.90 -14.74 4.56
C ASP A 26 11.32 -15.93 3.68
N LEU A 27 10.37 -16.55 2.97
CA LEU A 27 10.63 -17.67 2.04
C LEU A 27 11.18 -17.23 0.68
N TRP A 28 10.85 -16.03 0.22
CA TRP A 28 11.24 -15.54 -1.10
C TRP A 28 12.72 -15.15 -1.17
N SER A 29 13.38 -15.45 -2.27
CA SER A 29 14.73 -14.97 -2.59
C SER A 29 14.74 -14.28 -3.96
N HIS A 30 15.70 -13.38 -4.16
CA HIS A 30 15.87 -12.66 -5.41
C HIS A 30 15.84 -13.62 -6.63
N GLY A 31 15.05 -13.25 -7.65
CA GLY A 31 14.85 -14.04 -8.86
C GLY A 31 13.80 -15.17 -8.76
N MET A 32 13.24 -15.47 -7.58
CA MET A 32 12.15 -16.45 -7.47
C MET A 32 10.86 -15.95 -8.14
N SER A 33 10.35 -16.74 -9.07
CA SER A 33 9.02 -16.55 -9.68
C SER A 33 7.90 -16.86 -8.69
N ALA A 34 6.68 -16.39 -8.99
CA ALA A 34 5.49 -16.72 -8.21
C ALA A 34 5.24 -18.24 -8.13
N VAL A 35 5.56 -19.00 -9.18
CA VAL A 35 5.43 -20.46 -9.20
C VAL A 35 6.42 -21.12 -8.24
N GLN A 36 7.68 -20.69 -8.27
CA GLN A 36 8.71 -21.19 -7.35
C GLN A 36 8.39 -20.83 -5.90
N LEU A 37 7.97 -19.58 -5.63
CA LEU A 37 7.58 -19.13 -4.30
C LEU A 37 6.39 -19.95 -3.77
N HIS A 38 5.39 -20.23 -4.61
CA HIS A 38 4.27 -21.10 -4.23
C HIS A 38 4.77 -22.50 -3.83
N GLN A 39 5.67 -23.09 -4.62
CA GLN A 39 6.19 -24.43 -4.34
C GLN A 39 6.93 -24.47 -3.01
N VAL A 40 7.85 -23.52 -2.79
CA VAL A 40 8.59 -23.38 -1.52
C VAL A 40 7.63 -23.15 -0.35
N ALA A 41 6.61 -22.31 -0.51
CA ALA A 41 5.61 -22.06 0.53
C ALA A 41 4.80 -23.31 0.87
N LEU A 42 4.42 -24.11 -0.12
CA LEU A 42 3.69 -25.36 0.08
C LEU A 42 4.55 -26.38 0.82
N GLU A 43 5.81 -26.55 0.43
CA GLU A 43 6.76 -27.48 1.04
C GLU A 43 7.19 -27.06 2.45
N SER A 44 7.18 -25.76 2.76
CA SER A 44 7.62 -25.23 4.05
C SER A 44 6.75 -25.65 5.24
N GLY A 45 5.49 -26.04 5.01
CA GLY A 45 4.52 -26.31 6.07
C GLY A 45 4.09 -25.08 6.90
N ARG A 46 4.50 -23.85 6.53
CA ARG A 46 4.24 -22.61 7.31
C ARG A 46 2.84 -22.03 7.13
N PHE A 47 1.99 -22.68 6.34
CA PHE A 47 0.61 -22.27 6.08
C PHE A 47 -0.40 -23.38 6.42
N PRO A 48 -0.41 -23.91 7.67
CA PRO A 48 -1.15 -25.12 8.01
C PRO A 48 -2.68 -24.97 7.92
N THR A 49 -3.20 -23.74 8.00
CA THR A 49 -4.64 -23.43 7.90
C THR A 49 -5.09 -23.03 6.50
N VAL A 50 -4.17 -23.00 5.52
CA VAL A 50 -4.42 -22.54 4.16
C VAL A 50 -4.34 -23.72 3.20
N THR A 51 -5.40 -23.98 2.45
CA THR A 51 -5.38 -25.03 1.42
C THR A 51 -4.38 -24.71 0.32
N ALA A 52 -3.80 -25.72 -0.33
CA ALA A 52 -2.85 -25.52 -1.43
C ALA A 52 -3.40 -24.60 -2.54
N ARG A 53 -4.68 -24.76 -2.90
CA ARG A 53 -5.35 -23.87 -3.86
C ARG A 53 -5.40 -22.42 -3.36
N ARG A 54 -5.73 -22.20 -2.08
CA ARG A 54 -5.79 -20.86 -1.50
C ARG A 54 -4.40 -20.23 -1.43
N LEU A 55 -3.38 -20.99 -1.08
CA LEU A 55 -1.99 -20.54 -1.06
C LEU A 55 -1.54 -20.10 -2.46
N ARG A 56 -1.85 -20.88 -3.50
CA ARG A 56 -1.61 -20.47 -4.89
C ARG A 56 -2.26 -19.13 -5.23
N ASN A 57 -3.52 -18.93 -4.85
CA ASN A 57 -4.20 -17.66 -5.09
C ASN A 57 -3.55 -16.50 -4.32
N ILE A 58 -3.14 -16.72 -3.06
CA ILE A 58 -2.41 -15.70 -2.27
C ILE A 58 -1.11 -15.32 -2.98
N VAL A 59 -0.33 -16.29 -3.46
CA VAL A 59 0.95 -16.02 -4.10
C VAL A 59 0.75 -15.33 -5.46
N VAL A 60 -0.11 -15.87 -6.32
CA VAL A 60 -0.26 -15.43 -7.71
C VAL A 60 -1.09 -14.16 -7.85
N GLU A 61 -2.19 -14.03 -7.08
CA GLU A 61 -3.14 -12.92 -7.23
C GLU A 61 -2.92 -11.79 -6.22
N CYS A 62 -2.12 -12.02 -5.17
CA CYS A 62 -1.88 -11.01 -4.15
C CYS A 62 -0.39 -10.67 -4.04
N PHE A 63 0.46 -11.61 -3.65
CA PHE A 63 1.86 -11.33 -3.37
C PHE A 63 2.63 -10.89 -4.63
N ALA A 64 2.53 -11.67 -5.71
CA ALA A 64 3.24 -11.40 -6.96
C ALA A 64 2.93 -10.02 -7.57
N PRO A 65 1.66 -9.65 -7.83
CA PRO A 65 1.35 -8.35 -8.43
C PRO A 65 1.68 -7.16 -7.52
N ARG A 66 1.81 -7.37 -6.20
CA ARG A 66 2.17 -6.32 -5.26
C ARG A 66 3.68 -6.14 -5.11
N TYR A 67 4.43 -7.23 -5.07
CA TYR A 67 5.82 -7.20 -4.58
C TYR A 67 6.86 -7.79 -5.54
N LEU A 68 6.44 -8.56 -6.55
CA LEU A 68 7.35 -9.12 -7.57
C LEU A 68 7.45 -8.25 -8.83
N VAL A 69 6.91 -7.02 -8.76
CA VAL A 69 7.07 -5.99 -9.80
C VAL A 69 8.50 -5.45 -9.80
N SER A 70 8.93 -4.83 -10.90
CA SER A 70 10.27 -4.22 -11.03
C SER A 70 11.40 -5.17 -10.61
N GLY A 71 11.34 -6.42 -11.04
CA GLY A 71 12.34 -7.44 -10.71
C GLY A 71 12.29 -7.96 -9.27
N GLY A 72 11.26 -7.61 -8.48
CA GLY A 72 11.14 -8.01 -7.07
C GLY A 72 11.71 -7.01 -6.08
N ALA A 73 12.07 -5.80 -6.51
CA ALA A 73 12.61 -4.76 -5.63
C ALA A 73 11.72 -4.49 -4.39
N PRO A 74 10.38 -4.37 -4.49
CA PRO A 74 9.55 -4.19 -3.29
C PRO A 74 9.63 -5.38 -2.31
N ALA A 75 9.68 -6.62 -2.80
CA ALA A 75 9.85 -7.79 -1.95
C ALA A 75 11.22 -7.78 -1.25
N GLU A 76 12.27 -7.39 -1.96
CA GLU A 76 13.62 -7.27 -1.42
C GLU A 76 13.71 -6.20 -0.31
N HIS A 77 13.15 -5.01 -0.56
CA HIS A 77 13.11 -3.94 0.44
C HIS A 77 12.28 -4.35 1.67
N LEU A 78 11.06 -4.87 1.46
CA LEU A 78 10.18 -5.28 2.56
C LEU A 78 10.79 -6.41 3.38
N LYS A 79 11.47 -7.38 2.74
CA LYS A 79 12.19 -8.45 3.44
C LYS A 79 13.28 -7.87 4.33
N ARG A 80 14.10 -6.96 3.81
CA ARG A 80 15.18 -6.29 4.56
C ARG A 80 14.63 -5.47 5.74
N LEU A 81 13.62 -4.65 5.49
CA LEU A 81 12.95 -3.84 6.52
C LEU A 81 12.27 -4.71 7.59
N SER A 82 11.76 -5.90 7.22
CA SER A 82 11.01 -6.77 8.14
C SER A 82 11.80 -7.28 9.34
N VAL A 83 13.14 -7.22 9.27
CA VAL A 83 14.03 -7.68 10.35
C VAL A 83 13.96 -6.77 11.59
N LYS A 84 13.76 -5.46 11.40
CA LYS A 84 13.85 -4.47 12.49
C LYS A 84 12.66 -3.52 12.55
N MET A 85 12.03 -3.24 11.41
CA MET A 85 10.94 -2.28 11.34
C MET A 85 9.67 -2.84 12.00
N THR A 86 8.89 -1.97 12.63
CA THR A 86 7.68 -2.42 13.34
C THR A 86 6.66 -2.99 12.35
N THR A 87 5.79 -3.86 12.85
CA THR A 87 4.68 -4.38 12.03
C THR A 87 3.78 -3.24 11.53
N ALA A 88 3.56 -2.20 12.33
CA ALA A 88 2.74 -1.07 11.96
C ALA A 88 3.32 -0.32 10.74
N ASP A 89 4.63 -0.04 10.76
CA ASP A 89 5.31 0.64 9.65
C ASP A 89 5.33 -0.23 8.38
N LEU A 90 5.65 -1.53 8.51
CA LEU A 90 5.66 -2.46 7.36
C LEU A 90 4.28 -2.51 6.71
N THR A 91 3.24 -2.49 7.53
CA THR A 91 1.85 -2.51 7.09
C THR A 91 1.51 -1.26 6.26
N GLN A 92 2.08 -0.10 6.56
CA GLN A 92 1.91 1.11 5.73
C GLN A 92 2.62 1.00 4.37
N ILE A 93 3.82 0.41 4.31
CA ILE A 93 4.49 0.16 3.02
C ILE A 93 3.69 -0.87 2.19
N MET A 94 3.19 -1.92 2.83
CA MET A 94 2.31 -2.91 2.19
C MET A 94 1.01 -2.29 1.68
N LEU A 95 0.45 -1.29 2.38
CA LEU A 95 -0.72 -0.53 1.93
C LEU A 95 -0.45 0.18 0.60
N VAL A 96 0.70 0.85 0.47
CA VAL A 96 1.10 1.55 -0.76
C VAL A 96 1.16 0.57 -1.93
N HIS A 97 1.92 -0.52 -1.81
CA HIS A 97 2.04 -1.51 -2.90
C HIS A 97 0.71 -2.21 -3.21
N THR A 98 -0.14 -2.43 -2.21
CA THR A 98 -1.47 -3.02 -2.42
C THR A 98 -2.39 -2.07 -3.16
N SER A 99 -2.34 -0.77 -2.86
CA SER A 99 -3.12 0.27 -3.54
C SER A 99 -2.67 0.47 -4.99
N ARG A 100 -1.36 0.43 -5.25
CA ARG A 100 -0.81 0.47 -6.62
C ARG A 100 -1.22 -0.75 -7.44
N ALA A 101 -1.26 -1.95 -6.84
CA ALA A 101 -1.74 -3.15 -7.50
C ALA A 101 -3.27 -3.21 -7.65
N ASN A 102 -4.01 -2.46 -6.84
CA ASN A 102 -5.48 -2.45 -6.80
C ASN A 102 -6.00 -1.00 -6.81
N PRO A 103 -6.12 -0.35 -7.99
CA PRO A 103 -6.53 1.05 -8.09
C PRO A 103 -7.82 1.38 -7.33
N ILE A 104 -8.78 0.46 -7.32
CA ILE A 104 -10.04 0.61 -6.57
C ILE A 104 -9.84 0.81 -5.06
N LEU A 105 -8.81 0.21 -4.46
CA LEU A 105 -8.47 0.41 -3.06
C LEU A 105 -7.87 1.80 -2.84
N GLY A 106 -6.90 2.18 -3.68
CA GLY A 106 -6.27 3.49 -3.62
C GLY A 106 -7.28 4.62 -3.79
N ASP A 107 -8.18 4.52 -4.76
CA ASP A 107 -9.24 5.50 -5.01
C ASP A 107 -10.26 5.53 -3.86
N PHE A 108 -10.63 4.38 -3.30
CA PHE A 108 -11.52 4.34 -2.14
C PHE A 108 -10.90 5.07 -0.94
N ILE A 109 -9.61 4.85 -0.67
CA ILE A 109 -8.92 5.53 0.42
C ILE A 109 -8.85 7.04 0.17
N ARG A 110 -8.39 7.45 -1.01
CA ARG A 110 -8.21 8.87 -1.37
C ARG A 110 -9.51 9.64 -1.37
N HIS A 111 -10.60 9.05 -1.88
CA HIS A 111 -11.84 9.79 -2.14
C HIS A 111 -12.96 9.52 -1.13
N VAL A 112 -12.96 8.38 -0.44
CA VAL A 112 -14.01 8.04 0.52
C VAL A 112 -13.47 8.07 1.96
N TYR A 113 -12.38 7.37 2.24
CA TYR A 113 -11.85 7.30 3.60
C TYR A 113 -11.49 8.68 4.13
N TRP A 114 -10.64 9.43 3.41
CA TRP A 114 -10.19 10.74 3.86
C TRP A 114 -11.31 11.78 3.83
N ALA A 115 -12.25 11.70 2.89
CA ALA A 115 -13.42 12.57 2.89
C ALA A 115 -14.31 12.35 4.12
N ARG A 116 -14.54 11.10 4.51
CA ARG A 116 -15.27 10.75 5.74
C ARG A 116 -14.53 11.21 6.99
N TYR A 117 -13.23 10.99 7.05
CA TYR A 117 -12.40 11.44 8.17
C TYR A 117 -12.42 12.97 8.32
N ALA A 118 -12.16 13.71 7.24
CA ALA A 118 -12.16 15.17 7.23
C ALA A 118 -13.55 15.76 7.51
N GLY A 119 -14.62 15.06 7.12
CA GLY A 119 -16.00 15.41 7.46
C GLY A 119 -16.40 15.17 8.92
N GLY A 120 -15.47 14.70 9.77
CA GLY A 120 -15.71 14.46 11.20
C GLY A 120 -16.50 13.18 11.50
N TYR A 121 -16.69 12.30 10.52
CA TYR A 121 -17.33 11.02 10.77
C TYR A 121 -16.40 10.10 11.58
N SER A 122 -16.95 9.38 12.55
CA SER A 122 -16.21 8.40 13.33
C SER A 122 -16.19 7.00 12.71
N GLN A 123 -16.97 6.76 11.64
CA GLN A 123 -17.22 5.43 11.09
C GLN A 123 -17.32 5.44 9.56
N ILE A 124 -16.96 4.29 8.97
CA ILE A 124 -17.18 3.97 7.57
C ILE A 124 -17.93 2.64 7.47
N SER A 125 -18.96 2.61 6.64
CA SER A 125 -19.80 1.45 6.39
C SER A 125 -19.48 0.77 5.05
N ASN A 126 -19.93 -0.47 4.91
CA ASN A 126 -19.92 -1.17 3.62
C ASN A 126 -20.85 -0.51 2.61
N ASP A 127 -21.86 0.27 3.05
CA ASP A 127 -22.75 1.01 2.16
C ASP A 127 -22.04 2.25 1.58
N ASP A 128 -21.17 2.92 2.34
CA ASP A 128 -20.29 3.97 1.82
C ASP A 128 -19.39 3.41 0.70
N ALA A 129 -18.82 2.21 0.93
CA ALA A 129 -18.01 1.50 -0.06
C ALA A 129 -18.85 0.99 -1.24
N ARG A 130 -20.11 0.59 -1.03
CA ARG A 130 -21.04 0.18 -2.09
C ARG A 130 -21.35 1.33 -3.02
N ALA A 131 -21.73 2.48 -2.47
CA ALA A 131 -22.00 3.68 -3.26
C ALA A 131 -20.78 4.11 -4.09
N PHE A 132 -19.57 3.98 -3.56
CA PHE A 132 -18.33 4.22 -4.30
C PHE A 132 -18.13 3.22 -5.46
N VAL A 133 -18.32 1.92 -5.21
CA VAL A 133 -18.16 0.87 -6.24
C VAL A 133 -19.20 1.05 -7.35
N GLU A 134 -20.46 1.31 -7.01
CA GLU A 134 -21.55 1.53 -7.97
C GLU A 134 -21.26 2.75 -8.85
N ARG A 135 -20.85 3.88 -8.27
CA ARG A 135 -20.39 5.05 -9.05
C ARG A 135 -19.23 4.71 -9.97
N GLY A 136 -18.20 4.00 -9.50
CA GLY A 136 -17.08 3.60 -10.34
C GLY A 136 -17.49 2.69 -11.51
N ILE A 137 -18.52 1.85 -11.33
CA ILE A 137 -19.09 1.05 -12.42
C ILE A 137 -19.79 1.95 -13.44
N ASP A 138 -20.61 2.90 -12.98
CA ASP A 138 -21.36 3.80 -13.84
C ASP A 138 -20.44 4.81 -14.57
N ASP A 139 -19.31 5.19 -13.95
CA ASP A 139 -18.24 6.01 -14.54
C ASP A 139 -17.34 5.23 -15.52
N GLY A 140 -17.61 3.94 -15.75
CA GLY A 140 -16.84 3.11 -16.69
C GLY A 140 -15.46 2.68 -16.19
N LYS A 141 -15.17 2.77 -14.88
CA LYS A 141 -13.89 2.31 -14.31
C LYS A 141 -13.75 0.79 -14.29
N THR A 142 -14.78 0.02 -14.64
CA THR A 142 -14.72 -1.45 -14.76
C THR A 142 -14.82 -1.89 -16.23
N VAL A 143 -14.09 -2.94 -16.61
CA VAL A 143 -14.17 -3.50 -17.99
C VAL A 143 -15.57 -4.06 -18.30
N LYS A 144 -16.24 -4.60 -17.29
CA LYS A 144 -17.59 -5.16 -17.37
C LYS A 144 -18.38 -4.75 -16.14
N ARG A 145 -19.68 -4.50 -16.33
CA ARG A 145 -20.60 -4.30 -15.20
C ARG A 145 -20.57 -5.51 -14.28
N TRP A 146 -20.41 -5.26 -12.98
CA TRP A 146 -20.39 -6.31 -11.97
C TRP A 146 -21.80 -6.69 -11.51
N SER A 147 -21.98 -7.95 -11.12
CA SER A 147 -23.21 -8.40 -10.45
C SER A 147 -23.36 -7.77 -9.07
N GLU A 148 -24.59 -7.69 -8.54
CA GLU A 148 -24.82 -7.20 -7.18
C GLU A 148 -24.02 -7.98 -6.13
N THR A 149 -23.90 -9.30 -6.30
CA THR A 149 -23.09 -10.16 -5.43
C THR A 149 -21.61 -9.79 -5.45
N THR A 150 -21.09 -9.37 -6.61
CA THR A 150 -19.72 -8.93 -6.79
C THR A 150 -19.50 -7.55 -6.17
N VAL A 151 -20.41 -6.61 -6.41
CA VAL A 151 -20.40 -5.28 -5.79
C VAL A 151 -20.34 -5.41 -4.27
N ARG A 152 -21.29 -6.15 -3.68
CA ARG A 152 -21.34 -6.38 -2.21
C ARG A 152 -20.04 -6.94 -1.65
N ARG A 153 -19.43 -7.91 -2.35
CA ARG A 153 -18.15 -8.51 -1.93
C ARG A 153 -17.01 -7.51 -1.99
N VAL A 154 -16.84 -6.82 -3.12
CA VAL A 154 -15.78 -5.81 -3.29
C VAL A 154 -15.92 -4.71 -2.24
N SER A 155 -17.12 -4.20 -1.97
CA SER A 155 -17.36 -3.20 -0.94
C SER A 155 -16.94 -3.65 0.46
N ALA A 156 -17.30 -4.89 0.84
CA ALA A 156 -16.86 -5.46 2.12
C ALA A 156 -15.34 -5.65 2.17
N TYR A 157 -14.70 -5.94 1.04
CA TYR A 157 -13.26 -6.09 0.97
C TYR A 157 -12.50 -4.76 1.03
N LEU A 158 -13.05 -3.67 0.50
CA LEU A 158 -12.45 -2.35 0.64
C LEU A 158 -12.34 -1.97 2.13
N THR A 159 -13.44 -2.06 2.88
CA THR A 159 -13.42 -1.73 4.33
C THR A 159 -12.61 -2.75 5.13
N GLY A 160 -12.65 -4.04 4.76
CA GLY A 160 -11.82 -5.08 5.36
C GLY A 160 -10.32 -4.83 5.16
N CYS A 161 -9.92 -4.38 3.97
CA CYS A 161 -8.53 -4.10 3.65
C CYS A 161 -8.01 -2.88 4.42
N CYS A 162 -8.82 -1.81 4.52
CA CYS A 162 -8.51 -0.68 5.41
C CYS A 162 -8.36 -1.12 6.89
N ALA A 163 -9.13 -2.12 7.33
CA ALA A 163 -8.99 -2.67 8.69
C ALA A 163 -7.70 -3.49 8.88
N ASP A 164 -7.32 -4.29 7.87
CA ASP A 164 -6.05 -5.03 7.88
C ASP A 164 -4.86 -4.06 7.98
N TYR A 165 -4.93 -2.94 7.25
CA TYR A 165 -3.91 -1.88 7.24
C TYR A 165 -3.98 -0.91 8.43
N GLY A 166 -4.90 -1.11 9.38
CA GLY A 166 -4.97 -0.33 10.61
C GLY A 166 -5.64 1.04 10.49
N MET A 167 -6.33 1.30 9.37
CA MET A 167 -7.10 2.53 9.14
C MET A 167 -8.51 2.45 9.72
N LEU A 168 -9.06 1.23 9.83
CA LEU A 168 -10.39 0.94 10.37
C LEU A 168 -10.32 -0.13 11.47
N GLU A 169 -11.34 -0.16 12.32
CA GLU A 169 -11.50 -1.19 13.35
C GLU A 169 -11.48 -2.61 12.76
N ARG A 170 -10.72 -3.51 13.39
CA ARG A 170 -10.57 -4.92 12.97
C ARG A 170 -11.82 -5.76 13.26
N GLY A 171 -11.86 -6.96 12.66
CA GLY A 171 -12.92 -7.96 12.85
C GLY A 171 -13.92 -8.02 11.70
N GLN A 172 -14.90 -8.92 11.79
CA GLN A 172 -15.99 -9.05 10.80
C GLN A 172 -17.07 -8.01 11.11
N LYS A 173 -17.08 -6.90 10.37
CA LYS A 173 -18.00 -5.79 10.57
C LYS A 173 -18.45 -5.19 9.25
N THR A 174 -19.68 -4.69 9.25
CA THR A 174 -20.27 -3.92 8.13
C THR A 174 -20.17 -2.41 8.36
N VAL A 175 -19.93 -1.97 9.61
CA VAL A 175 -19.63 -0.59 10.00
C VAL A 175 -18.42 -0.64 10.92
N ARG A 176 -17.38 0.12 10.60
CA ARG A 176 -16.09 0.11 11.32
C ARG A 176 -15.77 1.50 11.85
N GLN A 177 -15.27 1.59 13.08
CA GLN A 177 -14.71 2.85 13.57
C GLN A 177 -13.48 3.23 12.76
N ILE A 178 -13.30 4.53 12.53
CA ILE A 178 -12.06 5.07 11.95
C ILE A 178 -10.99 5.09 13.04
N ILE A 179 -9.83 4.53 12.72
CA ILE A 179 -8.65 4.56 13.58
C ILE A 179 -7.74 5.68 13.08
N PRO A 180 -7.24 6.57 13.96
CA PRO A 180 -6.29 7.59 13.55
C PRO A 180 -5.10 6.98 12.80
N PHE A 181 -4.89 7.42 11.57
CA PHE A 181 -3.87 6.89 10.68
C PHE A 181 -2.96 8.04 10.23
N ARG A 182 -1.65 7.89 10.43
CA ARG A 182 -0.64 8.87 10.03
C ARG A 182 0.57 8.13 9.48
N VAL A 183 1.18 8.68 8.43
CA VAL A 183 2.43 8.14 7.92
C VAL A 183 3.49 8.19 9.01
N SER A 184 4.24 7.10 9.18
CA SER A 184 5.40 7.13 10.08
C SER A 184 6.61 7.75 9.38
N PRO A 185 7.57 8.34 10.12
CA PRO A 185 8.75 8.93 9.50
C PRO A 185 9.56 7.94 8.65
N SER A 186 9.66 6.67 9.06
CA SER A 186 10.38 5.65 8.29
C SER A 186 9.67 5.33 6.97
N VAL A 187 8.34 5.30 6.98
CA VAL A 187 7.52 5.06 5.80
C VAL A 187 7.56 6.27 4.86
N ALA A 188 7.52 7.49 5.40
CA ALA A 188 7.69 8.70 4.61
C ALA A 188 9.07 8.76 3.95
N ALA A 189 10.13 8.37 4.68
CA ALA A 189 11.48 8.26 4.12
C ALA A 189 11.54 7.23 2.99
N TYR A 190 11.00 6.03 3.22
CA TYR A 190 10.93 4.97 2.22
C TYR A 190 10.23 5.46 0.94
N LEU A 191 9.04 6.05 1.07
CA LEU A 191 8.25 6.51 -0.08
C LEU A 191 8.95 7.65 -0.83
N ALA A 192 9.53 8.62 -0.11
CA ALA A 192 10.25 9.74 -0.75
C ALA A 192 11.43 9.25 -1.59
N TYR A 193 12.26 8.37 -1.03
CA TYR A 193 13.41 7.80 -1.76
C TYR A 193 12.98 6.86 -2.89
N GLU A 194 11.93 6.06 -2.71
CA GLU A 194 11.42 5.19 -3.76
C GLU A 194 10.95 6.00 -4.97
N LEU A 195 10.22 7.10 -4.74
CA LEU A 195 9.81 8.02 -5.80
C LEU A 195 11.01 8.69 -6.47
N HIS A 196 12.00 9.12 -5.68
CA HIS A 196 13.24 9.69 -6.21
C HIS A 196 13.96 8.72 -7.16
N PHE A 197 14.19 7.48 -6.73
CA PHE A 197 14.87 6.47 -7.55
C PHE A 197 14.01 5.96 -8.71
N ALA A 198 12.69 6.13 -8.64
CA ALA A 198 11.79 5.96 -9.79
C ALA A 198 11.88 7.12 -10.81
N GLY A 199 12.71 8.14 -10.55
CA GLY A 199 12.93 9.28 -11.44
C GLY A 199 11.92 10.41 -11.28
N VAL A 200 11.11 10.40 -10.21
CA VAL A 200 10.17 11.48 -9.92
C VAL A 200 10.95 12.72 -9.45
N GLY A 201 10.82 13.82 -10.18
CA GLY A 201 11.48 15.08 -9.82
C GLY A 201 10.92 15.68 -8.52
N ASP A 202 11.75 16.45 -7.80
CA ASP A 202 11.46 16.93 -6.44
C ASP A 202 10.09 17.63 -6.28
N ASN A 203 9.67 18.45 -7.26
CA ASN A 203 8.35 19.10 -7.20
C ASN A 203 7.20 18.11 -7.45
N ALA A 204 7.37 17.17 -8.38
CA ALA A 204 6.38 16.13 -8.67
C ALA A 204 6.23 15.16 -7.50
N LEU A 205 7.33 14.89 -6.78
CA LEU A 205 7.35 14.04 -5.60
C LEU A 205 6.36 14.56 -4.56
N LEU A 206 6.31 15.87 -4.32
CA LEU A 206 5.44 16.47 -3.30
C LEU A 206 3.95 16.42 -3.64
N THR A 207 3.61 16.14 -4.90
CA THR A 207 2.23 16.03 -5.39
C THR A 207 1.87 14.61 -5.81
N HIS A 208 2.76 13.64 -5.57
CA HIS A 208 2.54 12.25 -5.94
C HIS A 208 1.32 11.65 -5.23
N GLU A 209 0.53 10.87 -5.94
CA GLU A 209 -0.76 10.37 -5.45
C GLU A 209 -0.64 9.43 -4.24
N ASP A 210 0.49 8.74 -4.08
CA ASP A 210 0.72 7.83 -2.95
C ASP A 210 0.68 8.56 -1.59
N TRP A 211 1.04 9.84 -1.54
CA TRP A 211 0.93 10.64 -0.31
C TRP A 211 -0.52 10.80 0.14
N GLN A 212 -1.46 10.81 -0.81
CA GLN A 212 -2.89 10.92 -0.52
C GLN A 212 -3.45 9.66 0.14
N LEU A 213 -2.75 8.50 0.06
CA LEU A 213 -3.10 7.33 0.86
C LEU A 213 -3.01 7.62 2.37
N PHE A 214 -2.17 8.58 2.75
CA PHE A 214 -1.98 9.06 4.11
C PHE A 214 -2.71 10.38 4.40
N GLY A 215 -3.54 10.86 3.46
CA GLY A 215 -4.31 12.09 3.61
C GLY A 215 -3.47 13.36 3.50
N LEU A 216 -2.25 13.26 2.94
CA LEU A 216 -1.32 14.38 2.86
C LEU A 216 -1.52 15.15 1.56
N ALA A 217 -1.73 16.46 1.69
CA ALA A 217 -1.61 17.40 0.59
C ALA A 217 -0.14 17.81 0.38
N ARG A 218 0.12 18.58 -0.68
CA ARG A 218 1.47 19.03 -1.06
C ARG A 218 2.24 19.65 0.11
N GLU A 219 1.58 20.51 0.86
CA GLU A 219 2.14 21.24 1.98
C GLU A 219 2.47 20.30 3.15
N ASP A 220 1.60 19.32 3.41
CA ASP A 220 1.85 18.30 4.43
C ASP A 220 3.05 17.42 4.06
N VAL A 221 3.18 17.05 2.79
CA VAL A 221 4.34 16.29 2.30
C VAL A 221 5.62 17.10 2.48
N LEU A 222 5.60 18.40 2.15
CA LEU A 222 6.76 19.27 2.37
C LEU A 222 7.16 19.31 3.86
N GLU A 223 6.19 19.38 4.77
CA GLU A 223 6.46 19.30 6.21
C GLU A 223 7.05 17.96 6.62
N GLU A 224 6.60 16.84 6.04
CA GLU A 224 7.25 15.54 6.25
C GLU A 224 8.68 15.52 5.71
N ILE A 225 8.95 16.02 4.51
CA ILE A 225 10.30 16.10 3.95
C ILE A 225 11.21 16.97 4.84
N LYS A 226 10.72 18.10 5.37
CA LYS A 226 11.47 18.91 6.35
C LYS A 226 11.77 18.11 7.63
N ARG A 227 10.80 17.35 8.15
CA ARG A 227 11.02 16.45 9.30
C ARG A 227 12.10 15.40 9.02
N LEU A 228 12.12 14.80 7.82
CA LEU A 228 13.18 13.88 7.41
C LEU A 228 14.54 14.56 7.31
N SER A 229 14.57 15.82 6.87
CA SER A 229 15.80 16.61 6.82
C SER A 229 16.38 16.86 8.22
N LEU A 230 15.53 17.16 9.21
CA LEU A 230 15.95 17.32 10.61
C LEU A 230 16.51 16.02 11.21
N LYS A 231 16.03 14.86 10.75
CA LYS A 231 16.60 13.55 11.09
C LYS A 231 17.88 13.22 10.34
N GLY A 232 18.35 14.12 9.48
CA GLY A 232 19.57 13.94 8.70
C GLY A 232 19.45 12.88 7.62
N LEU A 233 18.24 12.51 7.17
CA LEU A 233 18.06 11.53 6.10
C LEU A 233 18.23 12.14 4.71
N LEU A 234 17.93 13.42 4.55
CA LEU A 234 18.06 14.18 3.30
C LEU A 234 18.31 15.65 3.62
N ILE A 235 18.58 16.47 2.61
CA ILE A 235 18.65 17.92 2.75
C ILE A 235 17.60 18.53 1.83
N VAL A 236 16.69 19.31 2.39
CA VAL A 236 15.67 20.02 1.60
C VAL A 236 15.93 21.52 1.60
N GLN A 237 15.83 22.12 0.43
CA GLN A 237 15.88 23.56 0.22
C GLN A 237 14.59 23.97 -0.49
N ALA A 238 13.85 24.89 0.12
CA ALA A 238 12.59 25.41 -0.44
C ALA A 238 12.67 26.93 -0.55
N ALA A 239 12.40 27.46 -1.74
CA ALA A 239 12.35 28.89 -2.02
C ALA A 239 11.15 29.18 -2.94
N GLY A 240 10.11 29.81 -2.38
CA GLY A 240 8.82 29.94 -3.08
C GLY A 240 8.26 28.56 -3.43
N ASP A 241 7.88 28.38 -4.70
CA ASP A 241 7.36 27.10 -5.21
C ASP A 241 8.45 26.11 -5.63
N VAL A 242 9.72 26.53 -5.64
CA VAL A 242 10.85 25.70 -6.08
C VAL A 242 11.42 24.94 -4.90
N ILE A 243 11.50 23.62 -5.05
CA ILE A 243 12.09 22.72 -4.06
C ILE A 243 13.20 21.92 -4.69
N ARG A 244 14.29 21.78 -3.93
CA ARG A 244 15.43 20.93 -4.25
C ARG A 244 15.71 20.01 -3.08
N ILE A 245 15.79 18.71 -3.35
CA ILE A 245 16.11 17.67 -2.38
C ILE A 245 17.48 17.10 -2.74
N SER A 246 18.40 17.12 -1.79
CA SER A 246 19.67 16.40 -1.89
C SER A 246 19.57 15.11 -1.07
N TRP A 247 19.72 14.00 -1.77
CA TRP A 247 19.56 12.65 -1.24
C TRP A 247 20.90 12.14 -0.72
N LYS A 248 20.90 11.51 0.45
CA LYS A 248 22.13 11.02 1.10
C LYS A 248 22.45 9.57 0.76
N GLN A 249 21.42 8.77 0.52
CA GLN A 249 21.57 7.37 0.15
C GLN A 249 21.69 7.24 -1.36
N GLN A 250 22.52 6.31 -1.82
CA GLN A 250 22.82 6.09 -3.23
C GLN A 250 21.79 5.18 -3.93
N ASP A 251 21.10 4.35 -3.15
CA ASP A 251 20.11 3.37 -3.59
C ASP A 251 19.08 3.07 -2.47
N MET A 252 18.07 2.26 -2.78
CA MET A 252 17.01 1.89 -1.82
C MET A 252 17.51 0.93 -0.74
N GLU A 253 18.49 0.10 -1.08
CA GLU A 253 19.13 -0.87 -0.19
C GLU A 253 19.85 -0.16 0.96
N ALA A 254 20.67 0.85 0.67
CA ALA A 254 21.35 1.68 1.64
C ALA A 254 20.36 2.44 2.54
N LEU A 255 19.25 2.93 1.98
CA LEU A 255 18.18 3.52 2.79
C LEU A 255 17.56 2.50 3.74
N CYS A 256 17.23 1.30 3.27
CA CYS A 256 16.66 0.26 4.11
C CYS A 256 17.62 -0.12 5.25
N ASP A 257 18.93 -0.16 4.99
CA ASP A 257 19.94 -0.41 6.01
C ASP A 257 19.94 0.71 7.08
N VAL A 258 19.86 1.98 6.67
CA VAL A 258 19.76 3.11 7.61
C VAL A 258 18.47 3.05 8.44
N LEU A 259 17.33 2.76 7.80
CA LEU A 259 16.03 2.69 8.48
C LEU A 259 15.94 1.52 9.47
N THR A 260 16.77 0.48 9.33
CA THR A 260 16.79 -0.68 10.24
C THR A 260 17.81 -0.54 11.38
N GLN A 261 18.69 0.46 11.32
CA GLN A 261 19.65 0.81 12.37
C GLN A 261 19.15 1.90 13.33
N SER A 262 18.06 2.57 12.97
CA SER A 262 17.49 3.73 13.66
C SER A 262 16.56 3.37 14.81
#